data_AF-A0AAD2E6X0-F1
#
_entry.id   AF-A0AAD2E6X0-F1
#
_cell.length_a   1.000
_cell.length_b   1.000
_cell.length_c   1.000
_cell.angle_alpha   90.00
_cell.angle_beta   90.00
_cell.angle_gamma   90.00
#
_symmetry.space_group_name_H-M   'P 1'
#
loop_
_entity.id
_entity.type
_entity.pdbx_description
1 polymer ?
#
loop_
_entity_poly.entity_id
_entity_poly.type
_entity_poly.pdbx_seq_one_letter_code
_entity_poly.pdbx_strand_id
1 'polypeptide(L)'
;MTTVGATEKSAEIPQICTKSQESSDNTTEGRDEWLISIENHVEDATEKPQIEKVPSLMRVIESNKGCYDPQVVSIGPYHHGKPELKAFEKLKIPIALKFWHACEKKVPIKQIYEAVAREGKSALECYAYEKDSTGFDDYKLFNRMMFLDACFVLHFLSTFLEDKEQNEVDQRLVTDLKGEEQNEVTEIVVKSLYSVLRDLLLLENQIPFLVLEVLLEFRFERETDQTSCIQKFLDRYILMPAEENSCTNDVKKFLAQMKECCTKSGQEMTKWKLDLDSSPPHLLHLVREQLISPFMHESQNKNTFVKRQSYRSLTELKSTGIHFKPSQTGNLTDVEFKSRLIYSTLTLPSIVIDDRTKSLFLNLVAYEKCPHGPSDLHITSYICLMDSLIDHPDDVKELRKKTILVNYLGSDEQLAKLFVEISQDLIPHPHAYANVMYQIQNHCQKKLPAWVQSCMVEEWMHKYFSSPWAFLAVLGAIIALLLTAVQTYFTIFPRKT
;
A
#
# COMPACT_ATOMS: atom_id res chain seq x y z
N MET A 1 30.82 69.17 11.44
CA MET A 1 29.44 69.47 11.04
C MET A 1 28.71 68.14 11.01
N THR A 2 27.65 68.02 11.84
CA THR A 2 26.42 67.21 11.64
C THR A 2 26.60 65.68 11.46
N THR A 3 26.28 64.79 12.44
CA THR A 3 24.95 64.31 12.92
C THR A 3 24.09 63.74 11.77
N VAL A 4 23.34 62.62 11.79
CA VAL A 4 22.44 61.89 12.74
C VAL A 4 22.18 60.49 12.09
N GLY A 5 22.18 59.34 12.80
CA GLY A 5 21.00 58.59 13.33
C GLY A 5 20.44 57.55 12.33
N ALA A 6 19.90 56.38 12.68
CA ALA A 6 19.37 55.84 13.93
C ALA A 6 19.52 54.30 13.96
N THR A 7 19.68 53.74 15.16
CA THR A 7 19.76 52.30 15.46
C THR A 7 18.40 51.76 15.89
N GLU A 8 18.00 50.61 15.34
CA GLU A 8 16.83 49.82 15.74
C GLU A 8 17.10 49.01 17.01
N LYS A 9 16.06 48.89 17.85
CA LYS A 9 16.02 48.19 19.13
C LYS A 9 15.97 46.66 18.92
N SER A 10 16.88 45.95 19.59
CA SER A 10 16.71 44.53 19.93
C SER A 10 16.04 44.43 21.31
N ALA A 11 14.96 43.65 21.43
CA ALA A 11 14.30 43.38 22.70
C ALA A 11 14.69 41.98 23.18
N GLU A 12 15.58 41.93 24.19
CA GLU A 12 15.93 40.71 24.93
C GLU A 12 14.83 40.34 25.94
N ILE A 13 14.51 39.05 25.98
CA ILE A 13 13.60 38.43 26.96
C ILE A 13 14.40 38.21 28.26
N PRO A 14 13.93 38.65 29.44
CA PRO A 14 14.66 38.42 30.68
C PRO A 14 14.46 36.98 31.19
N GLN A 15 15.58 36.28 31.43
CA GLN A 15 15.64 35.08 32.27
C GLN A 15 15.23 35.43 33.71
N ILE A 16 14.22 34.76 34.26
CA ILE A 16 13.89 34.83 35.69
C ILE A 16 14.48 33.60 36.39
N CYS A 17 15.45 33.89 37.25
CA CYS A 17 16.16 32.97 38.12
C CYS A 17 15.36 32.73 39.40
N THR A 18 15.20 31.47 39.79
CA THR A 18 14.59 31.03 41.05
C THR A 18 15.42 31.45 42.27
N LYS A 19 14.77 31.99 43.30
CA LYS A 19 15.18 31.83 44.72
C LYS A 19 14.03 32.10 45.68
N SER A 20 14.03 31.31 46.74
CA SER A 20 12.97 31.00 47.71
C SER A 20 12.80 32.04 48.83
N GLN A 21 11.56 32.19 49.33
CA GLN A 21 11.08 32.13 50.74
C GLN A 21 9.96 33.14 51.07
N GLU A 22 8.83 32.56 51.52
CA GLU A 22 7.81 32.99 52.49
C GLU A 22 7.33 34.47 52.54
N SER A 23 6.06 34.69 52.21
CA SER A 23 4.99 34.94 53.22
C SER A 23 3.67 35.31 52.54
N SER A 24 2.60 34.93 53.23
CA SER A 24 1.17 35.07 52.96
C SER A 24 0.73 36.43 52.39
N ASP A 25 -0.05 36.41 51.30
CA ASP A 25 -1.41 36.95 51.36
C ASP A 25 -2.30 36.45 50.21
N ASN A 26 -3.59 36.34 50.53
CA ASN A 26 -4.65 35.70 49.76
C ASN A 26 -4.84 36.24 48.34
N THR A 27 -4.78 35.34 47.34
CA THR A 27 -5.60 35.36 46.12
C THR A 27 -5.61 33.94 45.53
N THR A 28 -6.21 32.99 46.24
CA THR A 28 -6.56 31.68 45.67
C THR A 28 -7.84 31.84 44.84
N GLU A 29 -7.76 32.66 43.79
CA GLU A 29 -8.68 32.52 42.65
C GLU A 29 -8.33 31.20 41.97
N GLY A 30 -9.36 30.39 41.72
CA GLY A 30 -9.27 29.00 41.30
C GLY A 30 -8.20 28.78 40.23
N ARG A 31 -7.12 28.11 40.60
CA ARG A 31 -6.37 27.35 39.60
C ARG A 31 -7.29 26.23 39.19
N ASP A 32 -7.88 26.40 38.01
CA ASP A 32 -8.78 25.41 37.46
C ASP A 32 -8.12 24.03 37.54
N GLU A 33 -8.82 23.07 38.14
CA GLU A 33 -8.29 21.71 38.34
C GLU A 33 -7.86 21.07 37.01
N TRP A 34 -8.45 21.49 35.88
CA TRP A 34 -8.02 21.06 34.55
C TRP A 34 -6.64 21.62 34.15
N LEU A 35 -6.29 22.86 34.54
CA LEU A 35 -4.95 23.42 34.34
C LEU A 35 -3.91 22.68 35.19
N ILE A 36 -4.24 22.38 36.44
CA ILE A 36 -3.39 21.58 37.33
C ILE A 36 -3.20 20.16 36.75
N SER A 37 -4.22 19.59 36.10
CA SER A 37 -4.11 18.29 35.43
C SER A 37 -3.17 18.32 34.24
N ILE A 38 -3.09 19.44 33.51
CA ILE A 38 -2.14 19.63 32.40
C ILE A 38 -0.72 19.83 32.94
N GLU A 39 -0.57 20.66 33.97
CA GLU A 39 0.73 20.93 34.60
C GLU A 39 1.36 19.66 35.19
N ASN A 40 0.52 18.72 35.65
CA ASN A 40 0.96 17.43 36.20
C ASN A 40 0.81 16.27 35.20
N HIS A 41 0.43 16.53 33.95
CA HIS A 41 0.34 15.50 32.93
C HIS A 41 1.75 15.05 32.55
N VAL A 42 2.18 13.94 33.12
CA VAL A 42 3.32 13.19 32.58
C VAL A 42 2.77 12.42 31.39
N GLU A 43 3.32 12.65 30.19
CA GLU A 43 3.10 11.76 29.06
C GLU A 43 3.49 10.36 29.50
N ASP A 44 2.50 9.53 29.83
CA ASP A 44 2.73 8.14 30.17
C ASP A 44 3.31 7.53 28.89
N ALA A 45 4.55 7.04 28.95
CA ALA A 45 5.15 6.26 27.88
C ALA A 45 4.45 4.89 27.84
N THR A 46 3.14 4.89 27.61
CA THR A 46 2.36 3.68 27.39
C THR A 46 2.92 2.99 26.17
N GLU A 47 3.19 1.69 26.33
CA GLU A 47 3.54 0.80 25.22
C GLU A 47 2.53 1.01 24.08
N LYS A 48 3.08 1.28 22.90
CA LYS A 48 2.31 1.70 21.73
C LYS A 48 1.70 0.44 21.10
N PRO A 49 0.37 0.28 21.07
CA PRO A 49 -0.24 -0.89 20.48
C PRO A 49 0.12 -0.99 18.99
N GLN A 50 0.46 -2.19 18.55
CA GLN A 50 0.83 -2.50 17.17
C GLN A 50 -0.40 -2.86 16.31
N ILE A 51 -1.48 -3.31 16.95
CA ILE A 51 -2.75 -3.71 16.33
C ILE A 51 -3.85 -2.82 16.92
N GLU A 52 -4.08 -1.69 16.26
CA GLU A 52 -5.06 -0.68 16.67
C GLU A 52 -6.46 -0.97 16.11
N LYS A 53 -7.47 -0.26 16.62
CA LYS A 53 -8.83 -0.31 16.09
C LYS A 53 -9.01 0.70 14.97
N VAL A 54 -9.91 0.39 14.03
CA VAL A 54 -10.26 1.30 12.94
C VAL A 54 -10.83 2.59 13.54
N PRO A 55 -10.32 3.78 13.16
CA PRO A 55 -10.84 5.04 13.65
C PRO A 55 -12.35 5.18 13.45
N SER A 56 -13.07 5.59 14.50
CA SER A 56 -14.56 5.63 14.48
C SER A 56 -15.12 6.48 13.34
N LEU A 57 -14.41 7.54 12.94
CA LEU A 57 -14.80 8.41 11.83
C LEU A 57 -14.84 7.67 10.48
N MET A 58 -14.04 6.63 10.31
CA MET A 58 -14.07 5.82 9.08
C MET A 58 -15.24 4.83 9.06
N ARG A 59 -15.69 4.37 10.24
CA ARG A 59 -16.81 3.43 10.39
C ARG A 59 -18.18 4.09 10.18
N VAL A 60 -18.30 5.40 10.38
CA VAL A 60 -19.58 6.13 10.15
C VAL A 60 -19.85 6.44 8.68
N ILE A 61 -18.85 6.30 7.80
CA ILE A 61 -19.00 6.53 6.36
C ILE A 61 -19.83 5.39 5.76
N GLU A 62 -20.99 5.72 5.18
CA GLU A 62 -21.96 4.74 4.67
C GLU A 62 -21.37 3.82 3.60
N SER A 63 -20.56 4.37 2.69
CA SER A 63 -19.89 3.60 1.63
C SER A 63 -18.86 2.60 2.17
N ASN A 64 -18.40 2.74 3.42
CA ASN A 64 -17.40 1.86 4.04
C ASN A 64 -18.01 0.70 4.84
N LYS A 65 -19.34 0.61 4.93
CA LYS A 65 -20.01 -0.48 5.66
C LYS A 65 -19.58 -1.85 5.13
N GLY A 66 -19.32 -2.77 6.05
CA GLY A 66 -18.88 -4.14 5.74
C GLY A 66 -17.41 -4.28 5.32
N CYS A 67 -16.62 -3.20 5.30
CA CYS A 67 -15.22 -3.24 4.89
C CYS A 67 -14.23 -3.48 6.03
N TYR A 68 -14.67 -3.40 7.30
CA TYR A 68 -13.79 -3.48 8.48
C TYR A 68 -14.04 -4.71 9.36
N ASP A 69 -15.20 -5.35 9.22
CA ASP A 69 -15.58 -6.51 10.02
C ASP A 69 -15.39 -7.80 9.19
N PRO A 70 -14.91 -8.89 9.81
CA PRO A 70 -14.74 -10.18 9.14
C PRO A 70 -16.08 -10.77 8.72
N GLN A 71 -16.07 -11.52 7.62
CA GLN A 71 -17.26 -12.19 7.08
C GLN A 71 -17.35 -13.65 7.50
N VAL A 72 -16.21 -14.34 7.58
CA VAL A 72 -16.14 -15.79 7.78
C VAL A 72 -15.27 -16.17 8.97
N VAL A 73 -14.10 -15.55 9.16
CA VAL A 73 -13.13 -15.97 10.18
C VAL A 73 -12.65 -14.80 11.04
N SER A 74 -12.77 -14.98 12.36
CA SER A 74 -12.11 -14.11 13.34
C SER A 74 -10.66 -14.54 13.52
N ILE A 75 -9.74 -13.59 13.58
CA ILE A 75 -8.34 -13.77 13.94
C ILE A 75 -8.00 -12.72 15.00
N GLY A 76 -7.47 -13.17 16.13
CA GLY A 76 -7.23 -12.32 17.26
C GLY A 76 -8.51 -12.00 18.05
N PRO A 77 -8.40 -11.11 19.05
CA PRO A 77 -9.41 -10.99 20.10
C PRO A 77 -10.57 -10.04 19.76
N TYR A 78 -10.41 -9.05 18.88
CA TYR A 78 -11.43 -8.00 18.67
C TYR A 78 -12.76 -8.51 18.09
N HIS A 79 -12.71 -9.61 17.34
CA HIS A 79 -13.90 -10.23 16.74
C HIS A 79 -14.20 -11.63 17.30
N HIS A 80 -13.43 -12.06 18.31
CA HIS A 80 -13.56 -13.39 18.89
C HIS A 80 -14.94 -13.58 19.55
N GLY A 81 -15.51 -14.77 19.36
CA GLY A 81 -16.80 -15.14 19.97
C GLY A 81 -18.06 -14.56 19.31
N LYS A 82 -17.92 -13.76 18.25
CA LYS A 82 -19.07 -13.27 17.46
C LYS A 82 -19.89 -14.43 16.89
N PRO A 83 -21.22 -14.48 17.09
CA PRO A 83 -22.06 -15.61 16.67
C PRO A 83 -21.96 -15.96 15.18
N GLU A 84 -21.83 -14.94 14.33
CA GLU A 84 -21.75 -15.04 12.88
C GLU A 84 -20.44 -15.72 12.40
N LEU A 85 -19.37 -15.71 13.20
CA LEU A 85 -18.07 -16.29 12.85
C LEU A 85 -17.88 -17.71 13.43
N LYS A 86 -18.85 -18.20 14.20
CA LYS A 86 -18.77 -19.47 14.94
C LYS A 86 -18.53 -20.69 14.05
N ALA A 87 -18.91 -20.63 12.77
CA ALA A 87 -18.69 -21.71 11.81
C ALA A 87 -17.18 -21.97 11.62
N PHE A 88 -16.39 -20.93 11.35
CA PHE A 88 -14.93 -21.07 11.18
C PHE A 88 -14.20 -21.26 12.51
N GLU A 89 -14.72 -20.75 13.63
CA GLU A 89 -14.16 -21.05 14.95
C GLU A 89 -14.10 -22.56 15.22
N LYS A 90 -15.12 -23.32 14.79
CA LYS A 90 -15.13 -24.80 14.92
C LYS A 90 -14.05 -25.47 14.07
N LEU A 91 -13.61 -24.85 12.98
CA LEU A 91 -12.58 -25.39 12.08
C LEU A 91 -11.16 -25.19 12.61
N LYS A 92 -10.95 -24.28 13.56
CA LYS A 92 -9.60 -23.96 14.05
C LYS A 92 -8.90 -25.14 14.74
N ILE A 93 -9.63 -25.97 15.49
CA ILE A 93 -9.05 -27.17 16.14
C ILE A 93 -8.58 -28.21 15.11
N PRO A 94 -9.43 -28.68 14.15
CA PRO A 94 -8.95 -29.61 13.13
C PRO A 94 -7.86 -29.01 12.24
N ILE A 95 -7.88 -27.69 12.01
CA ILE A 95 -6.79 -27.00 11.28
C ILE A 95 -5.50 -26.97 12.11
N ALA A 96 -5.55 -26.74 13.42
CA ALA A 96 -4.37 -26.82 14.29
C ALA A 96 -3.77 -28.24 14.31
N LEU A 97 -4.61 -29.28 14.21
CA LEU A 97 -4.13 -30.66 14.04
C LEU A 97 -3.38 -30.84 12.70
N LYS A 98 -3.93 -30.31 11.60
CA LYS A 98 -3.26 -30.33 10.28
C LYS A 98 -1.95 -29.55 10.28
N PHE A 99 -1.94 -28.36 10.90
CA PHE A 99 -0.73 -27.57 11.11
C PHE A 99 0.34 -28.39 11.83
N TRP A 100 -0.02 -29.02 12.96
CA TRP A 100 0.90 -29.82 13.76
C TRP A 100 1.49 -31.01 13.00
N HIS A 101 0.67 -31.74 12.24
CA HIS A 101 1.16 -32.85 11.42
C HIS A 101 2.15 -32.42 10.34
N ALA A 102 1.99 -31.20 9.82
CA ALA A 102 2.85 -30.61 8.81
C ALA A 102 4.08 -29.88 9.39
N CYS A 103 4.23 -29.76 10.71
CA CYS A 103 5.47 -29.25 11.31
C CYS A 103 6.66 -30.16 11.03
N GLU A 104 7.78 -29.60 10.59
CA GLU A 104 9.03 -30.34 10.41
C GLU A 104 9.61 -30.77 11.77
N LYS A 105 9.58 -29.89 12.78
CA LYS A 105 9.96 -30.24 14.15
C LYS A 105 8.92 -31.19 14.76
N LYS A 106 9.29 -32.47 14.92
CA LYS A 106 8.41 -33.53 15.44
C LYS A 106 8.32 -33.53 16.97
N VAL A 107 7.69 -32.49 17.52
CA VAL A 107 7.44 -32.34 18.96
C VAL A 107 5.95 -32.52 19.31
N PRO A 108 5.60 -32.87 20.57
CA PRO A 108 4.20 -32.89 21.00
C PRO A 108 3.53 -31.51 20.86
N ILE A 109 2.25 -31.49 20.43
CA ILE A 109 1.49 -30.23 20.25
C ILE A 109 1.47 -29.34 21.50
N LYS A 110 1.53 -29.96 22.69
CA LYS A 110 1.60 -29.26 23.98
C LYS A 110 2.83 -28.35 24.06
N GLN A 111 3.98 -28.78 23.56
CA GLN A 111 5.22 -27.98 23.59
C GLN A 111 5.12 -26.77 22.65
N ILE A 112 4.46 -26.93 21.50
CA ILE A 112 4.22 -25.83 20.55
C ILE A 112 3.26 -24.80 21.18
N TYR A 113 2.19 -25.26 21.82
CA TYR A 113 1.28 -24.40 22.57
C TYR A 113 1.98 -23.66 23.72
N GLU A 114 2.82 -24.35 24.49
CA GLU A 114 3.59 -23.75 25.58
C GLU A 114 4.58 -22.69 25.06
N ALA A 115 5.13 -22.87 23.86
CA ALA A 115 5.97 -21.85 23.22
C ALA A 115 5.17 -20.57 22.90
N VAL A 116 3.99 -20.69 22.30
CA VAL A 116 3.09 -19.54 22.05
C VAL A 116 2.63 -18.90 23.35
N ALA A 117 2.29 -19.71 24.36
CA ALA A 117 1.82 -19.21 25.66
C ALA A 117 2.87 -18.39 26.42
N ARG A 118 4.17 -18.64 26.20
CA ARG A 118 5.26 -17.81 26.76
C ARG A 118 5.25 -16.39 26.22
N GLU A 119 4.84 -16.21 24.97
CA GLU A 119 4.71 -14.89 24.33
C GLU A 119 3.35 -14.22 24.58
N GLY A 120 2.48 -14.84 25.39
CA GLY A 120 1.12 -14.37 25.60
C GLY A 120 1.01 -12.93 26.12
N LYS A 121 1.94 -12.52 26.99
CA LYS A 121 1.99 -11.15 27.51
C LYS A 121 2.36 -10.16 26.39
N SER A 122 3.48 -10.39 25.71
CA SER A 122 3.94 -9.57 24.57
C SER A 122 2.87 -9.47 23.48
N ALA A 123 2.20 -10.59 23.18
CA ALA A 123 1.12 -10.64 22.21
C ALA A 123 -0.11 -9.84 22.65
N LEU A 124 -0.43 -9.81 23.95
CA LEU A 124 -1.54 -9.00 24.48
C LEU A 124 -1.23 -7.51 24.39
N GLU A 125 0.01 -7.12 24.69
CA GLU A 125 0.51 -5.72 24.62
C GLU A 125 0.50 -5.15 23.20
N CYS A 126 0.51 -6.00 22.17
CA CYS A 126 0.31 -5.57 20.79
C CYS A 126 -1.09 -4.99 20.52
N TYR A 127 -2.12 -5.30 21.33
CA TYR A 127 -3.49 -4.83 21.09
C TYR A 127 -3.83 -3.57 21.89
N ALA A 128 -4.64 -2.69 21.29
CA ALA A 128 -5.18 -1.48 21.91
C ALA A 128 -6.32 -1.80 22.91
N TYR A 129 -5.94 -2.39 24.05
CA TYR A 129 -6.80 -2.51 25.24
C TYR A 129 -6.53 -1.37 26.22
N GLU A 130 -7.57 -0.92 26.93
CA GLU A 130 -7.35 -0.06 28.09
C GLU A 130 -6.71 -0.93 29.19
N LYS A 131 -5.70 -0.39 29.91
CA LYS A 131 -4.88 -1.13 30.90
C LYS A 131 -5.72 -1.86 31.96
N ASP A 132 -6.95 -1.42 32.20
CA ASP A 132 -7.90 -1.98 33.19
C ASP A 132 -9.06 -2.77 32.55
N SER A 133 -9.10 -2.90 31.23
CA SER A 133 -10.20 -3.51 30.47
C SER A 133 -9.75 -4.70 29.61
N THR A 134 -8.63 -5.35 29.94
CA THR A 134 -8.01 -6.38 29.09
C THR A 134 -8.95 -7.52 28.70
N GLY A 135 -10.11 -7.66 29.37
CA GLY A 135 -11.19 -8.58 28.99
C GLY A 135 -10.80 -10.06 29.11
N PHE A 136 -9.54 -10.32 29.45
CA PHE A 136 -8.94 -11.61 29.66
C PHE A 136 -8.38 -11.66 31.09
N ASP A 137 -9.29 -11.87 32.05
CA ASP A 137 -8.89 -12.31 33.39
C ASP A 137 -8.15 -13.67 33.34
N ASP A 138 -8.33 -14.41 32.24
CA ASP A 138 -7.71 -15.70 31.97
C ASP A 138 -6.79 -15.66 30.74
N TYR A 139 -5.49 -15.46 30.99
CA TYR A 139 -4.42 -15.59 29.98
C TYR A 139 -4.45 -16.94 29.25
N LYS A 140 -5.02 -17.99 29.84
CA LYS A 140 -5.11 -19.31 29.19
C LYS A 140 -6.08 -19.30 28.02
N LEU A 141 -7.20 -18.59 28.12
CA LEU A 141 -8.15 -18.45 27.01
C LEU A 141 -7.53 -17.62 25.89
N PHE A 142 -6.87 -16.51 26.24
CA PHE A 142 -6.15 -15.68 25.28
C PHE A 142 -5.06 -16.47 24.55
N ASN A 143 -4.19 -17.17 25.28
CA ASN A 143 -3.11 -17.97 24.70
C ASN A 143 -3.63 -19.11 23.81
N ARG A 144 -4.75 -19.74 24.20
CA ARG A 144 -5.42 -20.75 23.38
C ARG A 144 -5.92 -20.17 22.07
N MET A 145 -6.53 -18.99 22.12
CA MET A 145 -6.98 -18.28 20.91
C MET A 145 -5.80 -17.90 20.03
N MET A 146 -4.74 -17.28 20.58
CA MET A 146 -3.52 -16.97 19.81
C MET A 146 -2.95 -18.19 19.11
N PHE A 147 -2.83 -19.32 19.82
CA PHE A 147 -2.33 -20.56 19.25
C PHE A 147 -3.21 -21.09 18.10
N LEU A 148 -4.53 -21.18 18.32
CA LEU A 148 -5.46 -21.70 17.30
C LEU A 148 -5.53 -20.79 16.07
N ASP A 149 -5.53 -19.48 16.27
CA ASP A 149 -5.62 -18.48 15.21
C ASP A 149 -4.32 -18.44 14.40
N ALA A 150 -3.16 -18.48 15.06
CA ALA A 150 -1.86 -18.55 14.39
C ALA A 150 -1.70 -19.85 13.58
N CYS A 151 -2.12 -21.00 14.12
CA CYS A 151 -2.17 -22.25 13.38
C CYS A 151 -3.08 -22.16 12.15
N PHE A 152 -4.25 -21.52 12.29
CA PHE A 152 -5.17 -21.28 11.18
C PHE A 152 -4.50 -20.46 10.08
N VAL A 153 -3.92 -19.31 10.42
CA VAL A 153 -3.22 -18.43 9.47
C VAL A 153 -2.15 -19.22 8.73
N LEU A 154 -1.18 -19.82 9.42
CA LEU A 154 -0.04 -20.49 8.77
C LEU A 154 -0.44 -21.72 7.94
N HIS A 155 -1.43 -22.48 8.40
CA HIS A 155 -1.95 -23.59 7.60
C HIS A 155 -2.64 -23.07 6.33
N PHE A 156 -3.46 -22.03 6.45
CA PHE A 156 -4.12 -21.39 5.32
C PHE A 156 -3.10 -20.84 4.31
N LEU A 157 -2.05 -20.15 4.77
CA LEU A 157 -0.98 -19.66 3.90
C LEU A 157 -0.34 -20.82 3.12
N SER A 158 -0.06 -21.94 3.79
CA SER A 158 0.53 -23.12 3.14
C SER A 158 -0.40 -23.71 2.07
N THR A 159 -1.68 -23.94 2.40
CA THR A 159 -2.68 -24.46 1.45
C THR A 159 -2.91 -23.50 0.29
N PHE A 160 -2.95 -22.19 0.56
CA PHE A 160 -3.05 -21.18 -0.47
C PHE A 160 -1.87 -21.22 -1.44
N LEU A 161 -0.69 -21.68 -1.04
CA LEU A 161 0.47 -21.80 -1.93
C LEU A 161 0.48 -23.09 -2.76
N GLU A 162 -0.05 -24.19 -2.23
CA GLU A 162 -0.05 -25.53 -2.88
C GLU A 162 -0.93 -25.59 -4.14
N ASP A 163 -2.03 -24.81 -4.18
CA ASP A 163 -3.07 -24.84 -5.22
C ASP A 163 -2.63 -24.43 -6.65
N LYS A 164 -1.34 -24.19 -6.91
CA LYS A 164 -0.81 -23.92 -8.28
C LYS A 164 0.44 -24.71 -8.68
N GLU A 165 1.05 -25.51 -7.80
CA GLU A 165 2.13 -26.40 -8.23
C GLU A 165 1.60 -27.65 -8.96
N GLN A 166 0.30 -27.94 -8.87
CA GLN A 166 -0.37 -29.05 -9.55
C GLN A 166 -1.33 -28.55 -10.65
N ASN A 167 -0.78 -28.25 -11.82
CA ASN A 167 -1.58 -28.12 -13.04
C ASN A 167 -2.11 -29.51 -13.48
N GLU A 168 -3.44 -29.59 -13.59
CA GLU A 168 -4.24 -30.39 -14.54
C GLU A 168 -4.22 -31.94 -14.54
N VAL A 169 -3.36 -32.65 -13.82
CA VAL A 169 -3.39 -34.14 -13.85
C VAL A 169 -3.94 -34.79 -12.57
N ASP A 170 -3.87 -34.12 -11.42
CA ASP A 170 -4.06 -34.79 -10.12
C ASP A 170 -5.15 -34.20 -9.23
N GLN A 171 -6.18 -33.58 -9.81
CA GLN A 171 -7.45 -33.37 -9.09
C GLN A 171 -8.10 -34.70 -8.64
N ARG A 172 -7.56 -35.84 -9.12
CA ARG A 172 -7.89 -37.20 -8.67
C ARG A 172 -6.95 -37.81 -7.61
N LEU A 173 -5.85 -37.15 -7.21
CA LEU A 173 -4.96 -37.68 -6.15
C LEU A 173 -5.16 -37.03 -4.78
N VAL A 174 -5.86 -35.89 -4.70
CA VAL A 174 -6.37 -35.35 -3.41
C VAL A 174 -7.42 -36.30 -2.80
N THR A 175 -7.97 -37.22 -3.58
CA THR A 175 -8.88 -38.28 -3.13
C THR A 175 -8.19 -39.46 -2.43
N ASP A 176 -6.86 -39.64 -2.53
CA ASP A 176 -6.24 -40.93 -2.20
C ASP A 176 -5.37 -40.97 -0.94
N LEU A 177 -5.30 -39.91 -0.12
CA LEU A 177 -4.60 -39.97 1.16
C LEU A 177 -5.41 -39.41 2.34
N LYS A 178 -6.19 -40.34 2.92
CA LYS A 178 -6.63 -40.45 4.33
C LYS A 178 -7.81 -39.56 4.78
N GLY A 179 -8.97 -40.21 4.89
CA GLY A 179 -10.11 -39.82 5.73
C GLY A 179 -11.10 -38.85 5.10
N GLU A 180 -12.33 -39.30 4.84
CA GLU A 180 -13.42 -38.50 4.26
C GLU A 180 -13.69 -37.19 5.04
N GLU A 181 -13.57 -37.18 6.37
CA GLU A 181 -13.69 -35.96 7.19
C GLU A 181 -12.48 -35.00 7.07
N GLN A 182 -11.29 -35.49 6.71
CA GLN A 182 -10.07 -34.68 6.65
C GLN A 182 -10.04 -33.79 5.40
N ASN A 183 -10.71 -34.19 4.32
CA ASN A 183 -10.84 -33.40 3.11
C ASN A 183 -11.90 -32.29 3.21
N GLU A 184 -12.98 -32.50 3.96
CA GLU A 184 -14.09 -31.53 4.08
C GLU A 184 -13.63 -30.18 4.66
N VAL A 185 -12.80 -30.19 5.70
CA VAL A 185 -12.29 -28.94 6.31
C VAL A 185 -11.45 -28.12 5.32
N THR A 186 -10.59 -28.78 4.54
CA THR A 186 -9.80 -28.08 3.52
C THR A 186 -10.72 -27.54 2.43
N GLU A 187 -11.71 -28.32 2.01
CA GLU A 187 -12.66 -27.92 0.98
C GLU A 187 -13.51 -26.70 1.39
N ILE A 188 -13.97 -26.63 2.64
CA ILE A 188 -14.71 -25.46 3.16
C ILE A 188 -13.84 -24.20 3.11
N VAL A 189 -12.57 -24.31 3.50
CA VAL A 189 -11.61 -23.20 3.50
C VAL A 189 -11.30 -22.76 2.06
N VAL A 190 -11.07 -23.70 1.14
CA VAL A 190 -10.83 -23.42 -0.28
C VAL A 190 -12.06 -22.78 -0.95
N LYS A 191 -13.27 -23.27 -0.68
CA LYS A 191 -14.52 -22.67 -1.17
C LYS A 191 -14.74 -21.25 -0.64
N SER A 192 -14.15 -20.91 0.49
CA SER A 192 -14.25 -19.59 1.12
C SER A 192 -12.97 -18.76 0.94
N LEU A 193 -12.09 -19.14 0.01
CA LEU A 193 -10.74 -18.60 -0.13
C LEU A 193 -10.71 -17.05 -0.14
N TYR A 194 -11.51 -16.41 -1.00
CA TYR A 194 -11.54 -14.95 -1.12
C TYR A 194 -12.03 -14.27 0.16
N SER A 195 -13.02 -14.85 0.83
CA SER A 195 -13.54 -14.33 2.10
C SER A 195 -12.51 -14.46 3.22
N VAL A 196 -11.79 -15.59 3.29
CA VAL A 196 -10.68 -15.77 4.24
C VAL A 196 -9.55 -14.79 3.94
N LEU A 197 -9.11 -14.66 2.68
CA LEU A 197 -8.07 -13.69 2.29
C LEU A 197 -8.45 -12.25 2.64
N ARG A 198 -9.72 -11.86 2.44
CA ARG A 198 -10.22 -10.54 2.84
C ARG A 198 -10.13 -10.37 4.35
N ASP A 199 -10.63 -11.35 5.11
CA ASP A 199 -10.65 -11.31 6.58
C ASP A 199 -9.24 -11.27 7.18
N LEU A 200 -8.26 -11.97 6.60
CA LEU A 200 -6.87 -11.99 7.07
C LEU A 200 -6.15 -10.64 7.02
N LEU A 201 -6.68 -9.67 6.26
CA LEU A 201 -6.05 -8.36 6.02
C LEU A 201 -6.92 -7.20 6.51
N LEU A 202 -7.87 -7.47 7.40
CA LEU A 202 -8.58 -6.42 8.13
C LEU A 202 -7.73 -5.99 9.32
N LEU A 203 -7.65 -4.68 9.58
CA LEU A 203 -6.83 -4.10 10.65
C LEU A 203 -7.22 -4.64 12.03
N GLU A 204 -8.51 -4.78 12.29
CA GLU A 204 -9.04 -5.33 13.55
C GLU A 204 -9.08 -6.87 13.59
N ASN A 205 -8.59 -7.56 12.57
CA ASN A 205 -8.59 -9.02 12.47
C ASN A 205 -7.16 -9.55 12.25
N GLN A 206 -6.20 -8.95 12.97
CA GLN A 206 -4.79 -9.30 12.91
C GLN A 206 -4.35 -10.13 14.11
N ILE A 207 -3.22 -10.82 13.95
CA ILE A 207 -2.47 -11.47 15.01
C ILE A 207 -1.04 -10.90 15.04
N PRO A 208 -0.42 -10.70 16.21
CA PRO A 208 0.96 -10.24 16.30
C PRO A 208 1.89 -11.17 15.55
N PHE A 209 2.76 -10.62 14.71
CA PHE A 209 3.63 -11.43 13.88
C PHE A 209 4.58 -12.29 14.70
N LEU A 210 4.99 -11.83 15.90
CA LEU A 210 5.79 -12.61 16.85
C LEU A 210 5.18 -13.99 17.15
N VAL A 211 3.85 -14.11 17.18
CA VAL A 211 3.16 -15.40 17.41
C VAL A 211 3.32 -16.30 16.18
N LEU A 212 3.28 -15.73 14.98
CA LEU A 212 3.54 -16.45 13.73
C LEU A 212 5.00 -16.89 13.65
N GLU A 213 5.95 -16.05 14.06
CA GLU A 213 7.40 -16.38 14.11
C GLU A 213 7.65 -17.62 14.96
N VAL A 214 7.09 -17.67 16.18
CA VAL A 214 7.20 -18.85 17.06
C VAL A 214 6.71 -20.10 16.34
N LEU A 215 5.55 -20.05 15.67
CA LEU A 215 5.02 -21.22 14.97
C LEU A 215 5.77 -21.56 13.68
N LEU A 216 6.29 -20.58 12.96
CA LEU A 216 7.14 -20.77 11.78
C LEU A 216 8.41 -21.54 12.13
N GLU A 217 9.01 -21.27 13.30
CA GLU A 217 10.15 -22.05 13.80
C GLU A 217 9.83 -23.53 14.03
N PHE A 218 8.59 -23.88 14.40
CA PHE A 218 8.18 -25.29 14.49
C PHE A 218 7.83 -25.86 13.13
N ARG A 219 7.29 -25.02 12.25
CA ARG A 219 6.85 -25.43 10.92
C ARG A 219 8.03 -25.80 10.03
N PHE A 220 9.09 -24.99 10.02
CA PHE A 220 10.23 -25.12 9.12
C PHE A 220 11.56 -25.13 9.90
N GLU A 221 12.46 -26.05 9.57
CA GLU A 221 13.80 -26.16 10.16
C GLU A 221 14.72 -25.03 9.69
N ARG A 222 14.57 -24.58 8.44
CA ARG A 222 15.39 -23.51 7.86
C ARG A 222 14.66 -22.18 7.88
N GLU A 223 15.34 -21.15 8.38
CA GLU A 223 14.86 -19.75 8.37
C GLU A 223 14.49 -19.27 6.95
N THR A 224 15.22 -19.73 5.93
CA THR A 224 14.92 -19.41 4.52
C THR A 224 13.53 -19.89 4.09
N ASP A 225 13.05 -21.02 4.63
CA ASP A 225 11.75 -21.58 4.28
C ASP A 225 10.61 -20.82 5.00
N GLN A 226 10.89 -20.31 6.21
CA GLN A 226 9.97 -19.43 6.95
C GLN A 226 9.71 -18.14 6.16
N THR A 227 10.80 -17.45 5.79
CA THR A 227 10.76 -16.22 4.98
C THR A 227 10.11 -16.49 3.62
N SER A 228 10.49 -17.58 2.96
CA SER A 228 9.93 -17.98 1.65
C SER A 228 8.43 -18.22 1.69
N CYS A 229 7.90 -18.85 2.75
CA CYS A 229 6.47 -19.08 2.93
C CYS A 229 5.68 -17.75 2.91
N ILE A 230 6.12 -16.79 3.72
CA ILE A 230 5.45 -15.48 3.79
C ILE A 230 5.64 -14.71 2.48
N GLN A 231 6.82 -14.75 1.85
CA GLN A 231 7.08 -13.96 0.63
C GLN A 231 6.24 -14.49 -0.53
N LYS A 232 6.19 -15.82 -0.69
CA LYS A 232 5.33 -16.46 -1.68
C LYS A 232 3.86 -16.11 -1.47
N PHE A 233 3.41 -16.01 -0.22
CA PHE A 233 2.05 -15.56 0.07
C PHE A 233 1.83 -14.12 -0.40
N LEU A 234 2.72 -13.19 -0.04
CA LEU A 234 2.61 -11.78 -0.44
C LEU A 234 2.60 -11.63 -1.96
N ASP A 235 3.55 -12.28 -2.64
CA ASP A 235 3.65 -12.28 -4.11
C ASP A 235 2.36 -12.82 -4.73
N ARG A 236 1.89 -13.98 -4.24
CA ARG A 236 0.67 -14.60 -4.77
C ARG A 236 -0.56 -13.76 -4.48
N TYR A 237 -0.66 -13.12 -3.31
CA TYR A 237 -1.78 -12.27 -2.92
C TYR A 237 -1.95 -11.08 -3.87
N ILE A 238 -0.85 -10.39 -4.18
CA ILE A 238 -0.81 -9.21 -5.06
C ILE A 238 -1.07 -9.60 -6.53
N LEU A 239 -0.54 -10.75 -6.95
CA LEU A 239 -0.62 -11.21 -8.33
C LEU A 239 -1.91 -11.95 -8.68
N MET A 240 -2.77 -12.28 -7.70
CA MET A 240 -3.94 -13.12 -7.94
C MET A 240 -5.05 -12.37 -8.69
N PRO A 241 -5.46 -12.81 -9.89
CA PRO A 241 -6.76 -12.45 -10.43
C PRO A 241 -7.83 -13.43 -9.93
N ALA A 242 -9.06 -12.93 -9.76
CA ALA A 242 -10.24 -13.77 -9.79
C ALA A 242 -10.44 -14.24 -11.25
N GLU A 243 -10.23 -15.54 -11.49
CA GLU A 243 -10.49 -16.26 -12.74
C GLU A 243 -9.52 -16.00 -13.93
N GLU A 244 -8.59 -16.95 -14.16
CA GLU A 244 -7.67 -16.96 -15.32
C GLU A 244 -8.36 -17.16 -16.68
N ASN A 245 -9.62 -17.62 -16.68
CA ASN A 245 -10.33 -18.05 -17.88
C ASN A 245 -10.89 -16.89 -18.73
N SER A 246 -10.91 -15.66 -18.21
CA SER A 246 -11.46 -14.46 -18.89
C SER A 246 -10.38 -13.45 -19.36
N CYS A 247 -9.11 -13.83 -19.24
CA CYS A 247 -8.00 -12.89 -19.35
C CYS A 247 -7.48 -12.75 -20.79
N THR A 248 -7.35 -11.52 -21.30
CA THR A 248 -6.77 -11.25 -22.63
C THR A 248 -5.28 -11.58 -22.66
N ASN A 249 -4.71 -11.83 -23.85
CA ASN A 249 -3.27 -12.14 -24.00
C ASN A 249 -2.36 -11.04 -23.42
N ASP A 250 -2.79 -9.78 -23.51
CA ASP A 250 -2.05 -8.64 -22.95
C ASP A 250 -2.04 -8.66 -21.42
N VAL A 251 -3.16 -9.01 -20.79
CA VAL A 251 -3.23 -9.15 -19.33
C VAL A 251 -2.47 -10.39 -18.86
N LYS A 252 -2.48 -11.51 -19.59
CA LYS A 252 -1.64 -12.68 -19.29
C LYS A 252 -0.15 -12.35 -19.35
N LYS A 253 0.27 -11.63 -20.40
CA LYS A 253 1.65 -11.16 -20.55
C LYS A 253 2.04 -10.20 -19.42
N PHE A 254 1.13 -9.31 -19.04
CA PHE A 254 1.30 -8.40 -17.92
C PHE A 254 1.47 -9.14 -16.58
N LEU A 255 0.59 -10.09 -16.25
CA LEU A 255 0.70 -10.89 -15.03
C LEU A 255 2.01 -11.69 -14.98
N ALA A 256 2.46 -12.21 -16.12
CA ALA A 256 3.76 -12.87 -16.23
C ALA A 256 4.92 -11.90 -15.97
N GLN A 257 4.85 -10.66 -16.50
CA GLN A 257 5.86 -9.64 -16.27
C GLN A 257 5.89 -9.18 -14.80
N MET A 258 4.73 -8.96 -14.18
CA MET A 258 4.65 -8.64 -12.75
C MET A 258 5.24 -9.77 -11.89
N LYS A 259 4.93 -11.03 -12.22
CA LYS A 259 5.51 -12.19 -11.54
C LYS A 259 7.03 -12.25 -11.67
N GLU A 260 7.57 -11.88 -12.83
CA GLU A 260 9.03 -11.76 -13.02
C GLU A 260 9.63 -10.64 -12.17
N CYS A 261 8.93 -9.51 -12.02
CA CYS A 261 9.38 -8.39 -11.20
C CYS A 261 9.31 -8.69 -9.70
N CYS A 262 8.24 -9.34 -9.20
CA CYS A 262 8.14 -9.79 -7.82
C CYS A 262 9.24 -10.83 -7.49
N THR A 263 9.55 -11.74 -8.42
CA THR A 263 10.61 -12.75 -8.19
C THR A 263 12.03 -12.17 -8.27
N LYS A 264 12.28 -11.17 -9.12
CA LYS A 264 13.55 -10.42 -9.17
C LYS A 264 13.75 -9.54 -7.94
N SER A 265 12.68 -8.86 -7.50
CA SER A 265 12.65 -8.14 -6.22
C SER A 265 12.96 -9.12 -5.08
N GLY A 266 12.38 -10.33 -5.09
CA GLY A 266 12.68 -11.41 -4.14
C GLY A 266 14.16 -11.81 -4.00
N GLN A 267 15.01 -11.60 -5.01
CA GLN A 267 16.46 -11.88 -4.91
C GLN A 267 17.24 -10.77 -4.17
N GLU A 268 16.82 -9.51 -4.29
CA GLU A 268 17.35 -8.38 -3.47
C GLU A 268 16.62 -8.25 -2.11
N MET A 269 15.39 -8.74 -2.02
CA MET A 269 14.50 -8.77 -0.86
C MET A 269 14.74 -10.00 0.04
N THR A 270 15.78 -10.79 -0.26
CA THR A 270 16.40 -11.75 0.68
C THR A 270 16.91 -11.08 1.97
N LYS A 271 16.84 -9.75 2.04
CA LYS A 271 17.01 -8.94 3.24
C LYS A 271 15.65 -8.42 3.74
N TRP A 272 14.77 -9.29 4.25
CA TRP A 272 13.74 -8.88 5.23
C TRP A 272 14.29 -8.49 6.60
N LYS A 273 15.61 -8.32 6.70
CA LYS A 273 16.09 -7.16 7.42
C LYS A 273 15.67 -5.90 6.64
N LEU A 274 14.40 -5.51 6.78
CA LEU A 274 14.13 -4.11 7.10
C LEU A 274 15.23 -3.69 8.09
N ASP A 275 15.84 -2.52 7.90
CA ASP A 275 16.81 -1.97 8.84
C ASP A 275 16.13 -1.61 10.20
N LEU A 276 15.36 -2.53 10.78
CA LEU A 276 14.75 -2.45 12.07
C LEU A 276 15.34 -3.53 12.96
N ASP A 277 15.82 -3.08 14.10
CA ASP A 277 16.07 -3.89 15.29
C ASP A 277 14.77 -4.54 15.85
N SER A 278 13.68 -4.72 15.07
CA SER A 278 12.37 -5.19 15.54
C SER A 278 11.56 -5.99 14.50
N SER A 279 10.91 -7.06 14.96
CA SER A 279 9.91 -7.89 14.24
C SER A 279 8.75 -7.03 13.69
N PRO A 280 8.20 -7.33 12.49
CA PRO A 280 7.05 -6.60 11.95
C PRO A 280 5.82 -6.80 12.86
N PRO A 281 4.86 -5.87 12.89
CA PRO A 281 3.74 -5.95 13.83
C PRO A 281 2.72 -7.04 13.46
N HIS A 282 2.33 -7.17 12.18
CA HIS A 282 1.31 -8.10 11.70
C HIS A 282 1.31 -8.24 10.16
N LEU A 283 0.47 -9.13 9.61
CA LEU A 283 0.44 -9.47 8.18
C LEU A 283 0.02 -8.29 7.28
N LEU A 284 -0.97 -7.48 7.71
CA LEU A 284 -1.38 -6.27 6.97
C LEU A 284 -0.22 -5.27 6.78
N HIS A 285 0.68 -5.14 7.76
CA HIS A 285 1.88 -4.31 7.63
C HIS A 285 2.81 -4.85 6.53
N LEU A 286 3.02 -6.17 6.48
CA LEU A 286 3.85 -6.78 5.42
C LEU A 286 3.25 -6.57 4.03
N VAL A 287 1.92 -6.68 3.88
CA VAL A 287 1.24 -6.36 2.61
C VAL A 287 1.45 -4.89 2.24
N ARG A 288 1.36 -3.98 3.21
CA ARG A 288 1.64 -2.57 3.00
C ARG A 288 3.06 -2.35 2.47
N GLU A 289 4.06 -2.90 3.14
CA GLU A 289 5.47 -2.73 2.77
C GLU A 289 5.75 -3.29 1.38
N GLN A 290 5.17 -4.44 1.04
CA GLN A 290 5.26 -5.03 -0.30
C GLN A 290 4.62 -4.13 -1.38
N LEU A 291 3.57 -3.37 -1.06
CA LEU A 291 2.95 -2.44 -2.00
C LEU A 291 3.75 -1.15 -2.22
N ILE A 292 4.70 -0.80 -1.34
CA ILE A 292 5.40 0.51 -1.38
C ILE A 292 6.93 0.43 -1.59
N SER A 293 7.56 -0.74 -1.37
CA SER A 293 9.03 -0.91 -1.30
C SER A 293 9.71 -1.35 -2.61
N PRO A 294 10.97 -0.93 -2.93
CA PRO A 294 11.89 -0.16 -2.10
C PRO A 294 12.03 1.27 -2.62
N PHE A 295 11.37 2.22 -1.96
CA PHE A 295 11.63 3.62 -2.24
C PHE A 295 12.99 4.02 -1.65
N MET A 296 13.98 4.22 -2.53
CA MET A 296 15.17 5.00 -2.21
C MET A 296 14.73 6.45 -2.00
N HIS A 297 14.88 6.95 -0.77
CA HIS A 297 14.75 8.35 -0.36
C HIS A 297 14.58 9.36 -1.52
N GLU A 298 13.38 9.93 -1.68
CA GLU A 298 13.26 11.32 -2.16
C GLU A 298 13.76 12.23 -1.02
N SER A 299 15.06 12.18 -0.78
CA SER A 299 15.75 13.34 -0.23
C SER A 299 15.95 14.30 -1.40
N GLN A 300 15.76 15.60 -1.11
CA GLN A 300 16.01 16.76 -1.97
C GLN A 300 14.80 17.32 -2.73
N ASN A 301 13.78 17.77 -1.98
CA ASN A 301 13.41 19.19 -1.94
C ASN A 301 12.32 19.45 -0.90
N LYS A 302 12.73 19.73 0.35
CA LYS A 302 11.82 20.07 1.47
C LYS A 302 11.12 21.44 1.30
N ASN A 303 11.41 22.20 0.22
CA ASN A 303 10.99 23.59 0.07
C ASN A 303 9.85 23.84 -0.94
N THR A 304 9.29 22.81 -1.58
CA THR A 304 8.18 23.00 -2.53
C THR A 304 6.85 22.64 -1.89
N PHE A 305 6.23 23.59 -1.19
CA PHE A 305 4.80 23.55 -0.91
C PHE A 305 4.06 23.78 -2.23
N VAL A 306 3.70 22.70 -2.92
CA VAL A 306 2.90 22.79 -4.15
C VAL A 306 1.47 23.12 -3.73
N LYS A 307 1.02 24.34 -4.04
CA LYS A 307 -0.37 24.77 -3.83
C LYS A 307 -1.28 23.79 -4.57
N ARG A 308 -2.01 22.94 -3.83
CA ARG A 308 -2.99 21.99 -4.41
C ARG A 308 -4.01 22.78 -5.23
N GLN A 309 -4.05 22.54 -6.54
CA GLN A 309 -4.98 23.17 -7.46
C GLN A 309 -5.59 22.12 -8.38
N SER A 310 -6.85 22.39 -8.77
CA SER A 310 -7.77 21.57 -9.58
C SER A 310 -7.08 20.46 -10.36
N TYR A 311 -7.26 19.24 -9.87
CA TYR A 311 -6.86 18.02 -10.56
C TYR A 311 -7.49 18.00 -11.95
N ARG A 312 -6.69 17.59 -12.94
CA ARG A 312 -7.17 17.37 -14.29
C ARG A 312 -7.37 15.88 -14.46
N SER A 313 -8.53 15.48 -14.96
CA SER A 313 -8.82 14.09 -15.29
C SER A 313 -7.79 13.54 -16.27
N LEU A 314 -7.65 12.22 -16.32
CA LEU A 314 -6.73 11.56 -17.24
C LEU A 314 -6.98 11.97 -18.69
N THR A 315 -8.24 12.10 -19.09
CA THR A 315 -8.61 12.55 -20.43
C THR A 315 -8.12 13.97 -20.71
N GLU A 316 -8.22 14.90 -19.76
CA GLU A 316 -7.64 16.24 -19.89
C GLU A 316 -6.12 16.21 -19.99
N LEU A 317 -5.43 15.41 -19.16
CA LEU A 317 -3.98 15.29 -19.23
C LEU A 317 -3.54 14.71 -20.57
N LYS A 318 -4.26 13.72 -21.09
CA LYS A 318 -4.03 13.15 -22.42
C LYS A 318 -4.15 14.21 -23.52
N SER A 319 -5.16 15.07 -23.44
CA SER A 319 -5.34 16.18 -24.40
C SER A 319 -4.17 17.19 -24.41
N THR A 320 -3.36 17.23 -23.35
CA THR A 320 -2.15 18.08 -23.26
C THR A 320 -0.87 17.41 -23.78
N GLY A 321 -0.98 16.24 -24.41
CA GLY A 321 0.16 15.48 -24.96
C GLY A 321 0.91 14.64 -23.91
N ILE A 322 0.26 14.29 -22.79
CA ILE A 322 0.80 13.37 -21.79
C ILE A 322 0.31 11.95 -22.13
N HIS A 323 1.23 11.02 -22.32
CA HIS A 323 0.92 9.60 -22.52
C HIS A 323 1.11 8.79 -21.25
N PHE A 324 0.24 7.80 -21.04
CA PHE A 324 0.28 6.94 -19.85
C PHE A 324 0.98 5.62 -20.17
N LYS A 325 1.82 5.15 -19.24
CA LYS A 325 2.52 3.86 -19.33
C LYS A 325 2.51 3.11 -18.00
N PRO A 326 2.48 1.78 -18.03
CA PRO A 326 2.64 0.97 -16.81
C PRO A 326 4.08 1.05 -16.30
N SER A 327 4.21 1.04 -14.98
CA SER A 327 5.49 0.91 -14.28
C SER A 327 6.03 -0.53 -14.37
N GLN A 328 7.32 -0.71 -14.05
CA GLN A 328 7.95 -2.03 -14.12
C GLN A 328 7.88 -2.79 -12.78
N THR A 329 7.68 -2.10 -11.66
CA THR A 329 7.82 -2.73 -10.32
C THR A 329 6.50 -3.17 -9.71
N GLY A 330 5.36 -2.60 -10.14
CA GLY A 330 4.05 -2.83 -9.52
C GLY A 330 3.84 -2.08 -8.19
N ASN A 331 4.87 -1.41 -7.67
CA ASN A 331 4.82 -0.68 -6.41
C ASN A 331 4.03 0.63 -6.54
N LEU A 332 3.16 0.93 -5.58
CA LEU A 332 2.31 2.12 -5.60
C LEU A 332 3.11 3.42 -5.68
N THR A 333 4.34 3.41 -5.19
CA THR A 333 5.28 4.54 -5.20
C THR A 333 5.97 4.76 -6.54
N ASP A 334 5.89 3.82 -7.50
CA ASP A 334 6.52 3.88 -8.82
C ASP A 334 5.71 4.73 -9.80
N VAL A 335 5.61 6.02 -9.46
CA VAL A 335 4.96 7.06 -10.25
C VAL A 335 6.03 8.03 -10.73
N GLU A 336 6.14 8.20 -12.04
CA GLU A 336 7.18 9.02 -12.63
C GLU A 336 6.65 9.85 -13.80
N PHE A 337 6.97 11.14 -13.81
CA PHE A 337 6.73 12.00 -14.97
C PHE A 337 8.05 12.24 -15.73
N LYS A 338 8.01 12.01 -17.04
CA LYS A 338 9.13 12.27 -17.96
C LYS A 338 8.68 13.19 -19.08
N SER A 339 9.17 14.42 -19.08
CA SER A 339 9.01 15.33 -20.23
C SER A 339 10.08 15.04 -21.28
N ARG A 340 9.68 14.78 -22.53
CA ARG A 340 10.58 14.66 -23.69
C ARG A 340 10.30 15.79 -24.68
N LEU A 341 11.20 15.99 -25.65
CA LEU A 341 11.09 17.06 -26.65
C LEU A 341 9.76 17.06 -27.44
N ILE A 342 9.17 15.89 -27.66
CA ILE A 342 8.00 15.72 -28.56
C ILE A 342 6.73 15.37 -27.76
N TYR A 343 6.86 14.66 -26.65
CA TYR A 343 5.72 14.23 -25.84
C TYR A 343 6.14 14.03 -24.38
N SER A 344 5.18 14.07 -23.48
CA SER A 344 5.41 13.76 -22.06
C SER A 344 4.85 12.38 -21.74
N THR A 345 5.43 11.70 -20.74
CA THR A 345 4.96 10.39 -20.28
C THR A 345 4.75 10.41 -18.78
N LEU A 346 3.59 9.94 -18.33
CA LEU A 346 3.32 9.63 -16.94
C LEU A 346 3.31 8.10 -16.78
N THR A 347 4.26 7.59 -16.02
CA THR A 347 4.35 6.20 -15.61
C THR A 347 3.54 6.02 -14.34
N LEU A 348 2.68 5.01 -14.30
CA LEU A 348 1.85 4.66 -13.15
C LEU A 348 1.99 3.18 -12.80
N PRO A 349 1.88 2.81 -11.52
CA PRO A 349 1.92 1.42 -11.10
C PRO A 349 0.72 0.67 -11.61
N SER A 350 0.96 -0.59 -11.96
CA SER A 350 -0.08 -1.46 -12.50
C SER A 350 -0.75 -2.24 -11.39
N ILE A 351 -2.07 -2.17 -11.29
CA ILE A 351 -2.83 -2.72 -10.15
C ILE A 351 -3.97 -3.61 -10.63
N VAL A 352 -4.14 -4.73 -9.94
CA VAL A 352 -5.28 -5.63 -10.06
C VAL A 352 -6.38 -5.15 -9.10
N ILE A 353 -7.58 -4.89 -9.64
CA ILE A 353 -8.74 -4.41 -8.88
C ILE A 353 -9.80 -5.51 -8.89
N ASP A 354 -10.19 -5.99 -7.71
CA ASP A 354 -11.21 -7.01 -7.49
C ASP A 354 -12.11 -6.66 -6.29
N ASP A 355 -13.01 -7.58 -5.93
CA ASP A 355 -13.96 -7.38 -4.82
C ASP A 355 -13.28 -7.16 -3.44
N ARG A 356 -12.00 -7.54 -3.29
CA ARG A 356 -11.24 -7.37 -2.04
C ARG A 356 -10.57 -6.00 -1.97
N THR A 357 -10.27 -5.39 -3.11
CA THR A 357 -9.49 -4.15 -3.21
C THR A 357 -10.03 -3.04 -2.31
N LYS A 358 -11.35 -2.84 -2.29
CA LYS A 358 -11.99 -1.83 -1.44
C LYS A 358 -11.67 -2.04 0.03
N SER A 359 -11.92 -3.26 0.51
CA SER A 359 -11.67 -3.65 1.90
C SER A 359 -10.19 -3.49 2.25
N LEU A 360 -9.29 -3.96 1.38
CA LEU A 360 -7.85 -3.86 1.59
C LEU A 360 -7.38 -2.41 1.72
N PHE A 361 -7.71 -1.55 0.75
CA PHE A 361 -7.28 -0.15 0.79
C PHE A 361 -7.85 0.61 1.98
N LEU A 362 -9.12 0.41 2.32
CA LEU A 362 -9.71 1.05 3.50
C LEU A 362 -9.03 0.61 4.82
N ASN A 363 -8.61 -0.65 4.93
CA ASN A 363 -7.88 -1.13 6.12
C ASN A 363 -6.44 -0.64 6.16
N LEU A 364 -5.76 -0.54 5.02
CA LEU A 364 -4.43 0.07 4.92
C LEU A 364 -4.46 1.57 5.26
N VAL A 365 -5.47 2.30 4.78
CA VAL A 365 -5.69 3.71 5.14
C VAL A 365 -6.03 3.85 6.61
N ALA A 366 -6.86 2.95 7.16
CA ALA A 366 -7.15 2.94 8.58
C ALA A 366 -5.86 2.77 9.39
N TYR A 367 -4.99 1.85 8.96
CA TYR A 367 -3.69 1.62 9.59
C TYR A 367 -2.79 2.86 9.55
N GLU A 368 -2.70 3.55 8.41
CA GLU A 368 -1.98 4.83 8.28
C GLU A 368 -2.59 5.98 9.11
N LYS A 369 -3.91 5.95 9.37
CA LYS A 369 -4.60 6.95 10.19
C LYS A 369 -4.53 6.69 11.70
N CYS A 370 -4.06 5.52 12.12
CA CYS A 370 -3.95 5.21 13.55
C CYS A 370 -2.81 6.01 14.20
N PRO A 371 -2.93 6.40 15.49
CA PRO A 371 -1.93 7.18 16.21
C PRO A 371 -0.51 6.61 16.17
N HIS A 372 -0.37 5.28 16.17
CA HIS A 372 0.91 4.57 16.13
C HIS A 372 1.17 3.90 14.77
N GLY A 373 0.37 4.23 13.77
CA GLY A 373 0.54 3.78 12.40
C GLY A 373 1.69 4.46 11.66
N PRO A 374 1.96 4.03 10.42
CA PRO A 374 2.97 4.65 9.55
C PRO A 374 2.63 6.12 9.23
N SER A 375 3.62 7.02 9.33
CA SER A 375 3.43 8.48 9.18
C SER A 375 3.68 9.02 7.77
N ASP A 376 4.16 8.18 6.84
CA ASP A 376 4.46 8.50 5.44
C ASP A 376 3.19 8.65 4.55
N LEU A 377 2.07 8.02 4.95
CA LEU A 377 0.76 8.02 4.29
C LEU A 377 0.83 7.68 2.78
N HIS A 378 1.70 6.75 2.38
CA HIS A 378 1.92 6.39 0.98
C HIS A 378 0.67 5.80 0.31
N ILE A 379 -0.08 4.95 1.02
CA ILE A 379 -1.31 4.34 0.49
C ILE A 379 -2.38 5.40 0.30
N THR A 380 -2.62 6.21 1.34
CA THR A 380 -3.56 7.34 1.30
C THR A 380 -3.24 8.30 0.15
N SER A 381 -1.95 8.62 -0.02
CA SER A 381 -1.50 9.53 -1.08
C SER A 381 -1.69 8.97 -2.48
N TYR A 382 -1.46 7.66 -2.65
CA TYR A 382 -1.69 6.98 -3.91
C TYR A 382 -3.17 6.95 -4.29
N ILE A 383 -4.06 6.65 -3.34
CA ILE A 383 -5.51 6.65 -3.56
C ILE A 383 -5.98 8.03 -4.01
N CYS A 384 -5.55 9.10 -3.33
CA CYS A 384 -5.89 10.47 -3.71
C CYS A 384 -5.38 10.84 -5.11
N LEU A 385 -4.19 10.36 -5.49
CA LEU A 385 -3.65 10.53 -6.84
C LEU A 385 -4.53 9.83 -7.88
N MET A 386 -4.94 8.58 -7.62
CA MET A 386 -5.76 7.82 -8.56
C MET A 386 -7.16 8.41 -8.71
N ASP A 387 -7.79 8.81 -7.61
CA ASP A 387 -9.07 9.54 -7.62
C ASP A 387 -8.99 10.83 -8.44
N SER A 388 -7.87 11.56 -8.32
CA SER A 388 -7.62 12.77 -9.12
C SER A 388 -7.47 12.51 -10.62
N LEU A 389 -7.04 11.30 -11.01
CA LEU A 389 -6.86 10.89 -12.40
C LEU A 389 -8.13 10.26 -13.00
N ILE A 390 -8.97 9.63 -12.18
CA ILE A 390 -10.15 8.87 -12.58
C ILE A 390 -11.40 9.68 -12.25
N ASP A 391 -11.84 10.53 -13.18
CA ASP A 391 -13.06 11.33 -13.01
C ASP A 391 -14.26 10.64 -13.69
N HIS A 392 -14.02 9.96 -14.82
CA HIS A 392 -15.06 9.31 -15.61
C HIS A 392 -14.72 7.85 -15.97
N PRO A 393 -15.73 7.00 -16.31
CA PRO A 393 -15.49 5.63 -16.78
C PRO A 393 -14.58 5.54 -18.01
N ASP A 394 -14.55 6.59 -18.85
CA ASP A 394 -13.63 6.66 -19.99
C ASP A 394 -12.17 6.75 -19.56
N ASP A 395 -11.86 7.37 -18.41
CA ASP A 395 -10.50 7.40 -17.85
C ASP A 395 -10.07 5.98 -17.44
N VAL A 396 -10.98 5.23 -16.80
CA VAL A 396 -10.76 3.82 -16.45
C VAL A 396 -10.49 2.99 -17.70
N LYS A 397 -11.30 3.16 -18.73
CA LYS A 397 -11.15 2.45 -20.02
C LYS A 397 -9.78 2.69 -20.64
N GLU A 398 -9.27 3.92 -20.59
CA GLU A 398 -7.93 4.23 -21.08
C GLU A 398 -6.82 3.60 -20.23
N LEU A 399 -6.94 3.63 -18.90
CA LEU A 399 -5.98 2.96 -17.99
C LEU A 399 -5.95 1.45 -18.20
N ARG A 400 -7.11 0.83 -18.43
CA ARG A 400 -7.23 -0.60 -18.77
C ARG A 400 -6.55 -0.94 -20.08
N LYS A 401 -6.76 -0.14 -21.14
CA LYS A 401 -6.06 -0.32 -22.43
C LYS A 401 -4.55 -0.24 -22.30
N LYS A 402 -4.03 0.49 -21.32
CA LYS A 402 -2.60 0.63 -21.03
C LYS A 402 -2.09 -0.38 -19.98
N THR A 403 -2.94 -1.32 -19.56
CA THR A 403 -2.66 -2.32 -18.53
C THR A 403 -2.16 -1.73 -17.21
N ILE A 404 -2.53 -0.47 -16.92
CA ILE A 404 -2.26 0.19 -15.63
C ILE A 404 -3.31 -0.27 -14.60
N LEU A 405 -4.55 -0.48 -15.05
CA LEU A 405 -5.59 -1.08 -14.23
C LEU A 405 -6.06 -2.39 -14.86
N VAL A 406 -6.09 -3.46 -14.07
CA VAL A 406 -6.70 -4.73 -14.45
C VAL A 406 -7.98 -4.89 -13.65
N ASN A 407 -9.13 -4.73 -14.32
CA ASN A 407 -10.45 -4.69 -13.68
C ASN A 407 -11.08 -6.10 -13.64
N TYR A 408 -11.20 -6.68 -12.44
CA TYR A 408 -11.99 -7.87 -12.09
C TYR A 408 -13.20 -7.54 -11.20
N LEU A 409 -13.42 -6.26 -10.86
CA LEU A 409 -14.56 -5.80 -10.06
C LEU A 409 -15.87 -5.79 -10.87
N GLY A 410 -15.76 -5.62 -12.19
CA GLY A 410 -16.92 -5.58 -13.09
C GLY A 410 -16.78 -4.49 -14.16
N SER A 411 -17.70 -3.51 -14.14
CA SER A 411 -17.74 -2.45 -15.14
C SER A 411 -16.75 -1.31 -14.86
N ASP A 412 -16.51 -0.46 -15.86
CA ASP A 412 -15.63 0.72 -15.72
C ASP A 412 -16.27 1.77 -14.80
N GLU A 413 -17.60 1.85 -14.77
CA GLU A 413 -18.38 2.70 -13.85
C GLU A 413 -18.21 2.26 -12.40
N GLN A 414 -18.26 0.94 -12.14
CA GLN A 414 -18.07 0.40 -10.79
C GLN A 414 -16.66 0.70 -10.28
N LEU A 415 -15.63 0.59 -11.14
CA LEU A 415 -14.26 0.91 -10.77
C LEU A 415 -14.05 2.41 -10.53
N ALA A 416 -14.60 3.28 -11.39
CA ALA A 416 -14.53 4.73 -11.16
C ALA A 416 -15.19 5.11 -9.83
N LYS A 417 -16.38 4.55 -9.55
CA LYS A 417 -17.09 4.75 -8.29
C LYS A 417 -16.29 4.24 -7.08
N LEU A 418 -15.57 3.13 -7.23
CA LEU A 418 -14.72 2.59 -6.16
C LEU A 418 -13.68 3.62 -5.70
N PHE A 419 -12.95 4.25 -6.62
CA PHE A 419 -11.89 5.21 -6.27
C PHE A 419 -12.45 6.45 -5.56
N VAL A 420 -13.60 6.96 -6.00
CA VAL A 420 -14.32 8.05 -5.33
C VAL A 420 -14.77 7.66 -3.92
N GLU A 421 -15.26 6.44 -3.74
CA GLU A 421 -15.72 5.96 -2.42
C GLU A 421 -14.56 5.79 -1.43
N ILE A 422 -13.41 5.27 -1.87
CA ILE A 422 -12.25 5.05 -0.98
C ILE A 422 -11.44 6.34 -0.73
N SER A 423 -11.53 7.35 -1.61
CA SER A 423 -10.85 8.64 -1.43
C SER A 423 -11.62 9.60 -0.52
N GLN A 424 -12.86 9.27 -0.18
CA GLN A 424 -13.72 10.09 0.68
C GLN A 424 -13.04 10.41 2.01
N ASP A 425 -12.94 11.71 2.34
CA ASP A 425 -12.33 12.24 3.56
C ASP A 425 -10.85 11.84 3.78
N LEU A 426 -10.13 11.60 2.68
CA LEU A 426 -8.69 11.38 2.71
C LEU A 426 -7.92 12.69 2.52
N ILE A 427 -6.82 12.82 3.27
CA ILE A 427 -5.86 13.91 3.13
C ILE A 427 -4.52 13.28 2.80
N PRO A 428 -4.01 13.44 1.56
CA PRO A 428 -2.73 12.85 1.18
C PRO A 428 -1.58 13.56 1.91
N HIS A 429 -0.43 12.88 2.03
CA HIS A 429 0.77 13.47 2.60
C HIS A 429 1.22 14.68 1.76
N PRO A 430 1.61 15.83 2.36
CA PRO A 430 1.97 17.04 1.61
C PRO A 430 3.10 16.85 0.59
N HIS A 431 4.01 15.91 0.85
CA HIS A 431 5.19 15.69 0.02
C HIS A 431 5.06 14.48 -0.92
N ALA A 432 4.08 13.59 -0.70
CA ALA A 432 3.94 12.41 -1.55
C ALA A 432 3.54 12.82 -2.97
N TYR A 433 4.28 12.31 -3.96
CA TYR A 433 4.14 12.64 -5.38
C TYR A 433 4.24 14.15 -5.72
N ALA A 434 4.66 15.01 -4.78
CA ALA A 434 4.65 16.46 -4.96
C ALA A 434 5.54 16.89 -6.15
N ASN A 435 6.68 16.22 -6.32
CA ASN A 435 7.58 16.45 -7.45
C ASN A 435 6.94 16.09 -8.79
N VAL A 436 6.32 14.90 -8.89
CA VAL A 436 5.60 14.45 -10.10
C VAL A 436 4.47 15.44 -10.42
N MET A 437 3.67 15.80 -9.42
CA MET A 437 2.56 16.75 -9.58
C MET A 437 3.04 18.13 -10.06
N TYR A 438 4.13 18.63 -9.48
CA TYR A 438 4.74 19.89 -9.92
C TYR A 438 5.18 19.83 -11.39
N GLN A 439 5.78 18.73 -11.83
CA GLN A 439 6.22 18.56 -13.22
C GLN A 439 5.03 18.52 -14.19
N ILE A 440 3.96 17.78 -13.84
CA ILE A 440 2.71 17.74 -14.62
C ILE A 440 2.11 19.16 -14.72
N GLN A 441 2.05 19.89 -13.60
CA GLN A 441 1.52 21.24 -13.57
C GLN A 441 2.33 22.19 -14.45
N ASN A 442 3.66 22.15 -14.34
CA ASN A 442 4.55 22.97 -15.14
C ASN A 442 4.38 22.67 -16.65
N HIS A 443 4.20 21.40 -17.02
CA HIS A 443 3.87 21.00 -18.39
C HIS A 443 2.53 21.58 -18.85
N CYS A 444 1.49 21.49 -18.03
CA CYS A 444 0.16 21.99 -18.37
C CYS A 444 0.07 23.52 -18.43
N GLN A 445 0.89 24.23 -17.65
CA GLN A 445 0.94 25.70 -17.61
C GLN A 445 1.78 26.31 -18.73
N LYS A 446 2.82 25.59 -19.19
CA LYS A 446 3.58 25.91 -20.41
C LYS A 446 2.74 25.62 -21.66
N LYS A 447 1.59 26.30 -21.80
CA LYS A 447 0.74 26.21 -22.99
C LYS A 447 1.53 26.66 -24.22
N LEU A 448 1.93 25.71 -25.07
CA LEU A 448 2.04 25.98 -26.50
C LEU A 448 0.61 26.19 -27.05
N PRO A 449 0.41 26.98 -28.13
CA PRO A 449 -0.90 27.13 -28.74
C PRO A 449 -1.51 25.75 -29.07
N ALA A 450 -2.81 25.56 -28.85
CA ALA A 450 -3.49 24.26 -29.03
C ALA A 450 -3.29 23.64 -30.41
N TRP A 451 -3.10 24.47 -31.45
CA TRP A 451 -2.77 24.03 -32.81
C TRP A 451 -1.36 23.45 -32.93
N VAL A 452 -0.38 23.93 -32.14
CA VAL A 452 0.99 23.39 -32.13
C VAL A 452 1.03 22.01 -31.47
N GLN A 453 0.35 21.83 -30.34
CA GLN A 453 0.28 20.51 -29.68
C GLN A 453 -0.46 19.46 -30.52
N SER A 454 -1.62 19.84 -31.10
CA SER A 454 -2.42 18.93 -31.93
C SER A 454 -1.72 18.61 -33.26
N CYS A 455 -1.14 19.61 -33.93
CA CYS A 455 -0.40 19.37 -35.18
C CYS A 455 0.89 18.58 -34.97
N MET A 456 1.62 18.75 -33.86
CA MET A 456 2.91 18.08 -33.67
C MET A 456 2.81 16.62 -33.18
N VAL A 457 1.82 16.28 -32.34
CA VAL A 457 1.82 15.00 -31.61
C VAL A 457 0.96 13.92 -32.27
N GLU A 458 -0.28 14.22 -32.68
CA GLU A 458 -1.16 13.18 -33.25
C GLU A 458 -1.03 13.10 -34.78
N GLU A 459 -1.12 14.21 -35.50
CA GLU A 459 -1.10 14.19 -36.97
C GLU A 459 0.32 14.04 -37.55
N TRP A 460 1.31 14.75 -37.02
CA TRP A 460 2.68 14.69 -37.54
C TRP A 460 3.36 13.34 -37.28
N MET A 461 3.25 12.80 -36.06
CA MET A 461 3.89 11.54 -35.70
C MET A 461 3.25 10.36 -36.46
N HIS A 462 1.92 10.31 -36.55
CA HIS A 462 1.26 9.24 -37.31
C HIS A 462 1.48 9.35 -38.83
N LYS A 463 1.68 10.55 -39.39
CA LYS A 463 1.83 10.71 -40.84
C LYS A 463 3.29 10.61 -41.31
N TYR A 464 4.24 11.11 -40.52
CA TYR A 464 5.65 11.17 -40.92
C TYR A 464 6.53 10.11 -40.24
N PHE A 465 6.21 9.67 -39.00
CA PHE A 465 7.01 8.68 -38.28
C PHE A 465 6.46 7.25 -38.33
N SER A 466 5.25 7.03 -38.85
CA SER A 466 4.74 5.65 -39.10
C SER A 466 5.30 5.01 -40.36
N SER A 467 5.81 5.81 -41.31
CA SER A 467 6.41 5.34 -42.56
C SER A 467 7.89 5.75 -42.61
N PRO A 468 8.83 4.80 -42.65
CA PRO A 468 10.25 5.09 -42.75
C PRO A 468 10.59 6.03 -43.93
N TRP A 469 9.84 5.94 -45.02
CA TRP A 469 10.02 6.75 -46.22
C TRP A 469 9.56 8.20 -46.06
N ALA A 470 8.48 8.43 -45.32
CA ALA A 470 7.99 9.79 -45.05
C ALA A 470 8.96 10.57 -44.16
N PHE A 471 9.54 9.90 -43.17
CA PHE A 471 10.60 10.46 -42.33
C PHE A 471 11.85 10.83 -43.13
N LEU A 472 12.34 9.93 -43.99
CA LEU A 472 13.50 10.18 -44.85
C LEU A 472 13.25 11.34 -45.83
N ALA A 473 12.04 11.47 -46.37
CA ALA A 473 11.68 12.57 -47.25
C ALA A 473 11.71 13.94 -46.54
N VAL A 474 11.19 14.00 -45.30
CA VAL A 474 11.25 15.22 -44.49
C VAL A 474 12.69 15.56 -44.11
N LEU A 475 13.49 14.57 -43.71
CA LEU A 475 14.91 14.77 -43.41
C LEU A 475 15.68 15.29 -44.64
N GLY A 476 15.43 14.71 -45.81
CA GLY A 476 15.99 15.16 -47.08
C GLY A 476 15.61 16.61 -47.41
N ALA A 477 14.34 17.00 -47.20
CA ALA A 477 13.88 18.37 -47.43
C ALA A 477 14.54 19.37 -46.47
N ILE A 478 14.72 19.02 -45.21
CA ILE A 478 15.43 19.85 -44.22
C ILE A 478 16.90 20.03 -44.62
N ILE A 479 17.59 18.96 -45.03
CA ILE A 479 18.98 19.03 -45.49
C ILE A 479 19.08 19.93 -46.74
N ALA A 480 18.16 19.78 -47.70
CA ALA A 480 18.12 20.62 -48.90
C ALA A 480 17.90 22.10 -48.57
N LEU A 481 17.04 22.42 -47.59
CA LEU A 481 16.82 23.77 -47.09
C LEU A 481 18.06 24.36 -46.39
N LEU A 482 18.76 23.56 -45.59
CA LEU A 482 20.01 23.99 -44.96
C LEU A 482 21.10 24.25 -46.00
N LEU A 483 21.22 23.38 -47.00
CA LEU A 483 22.18 23.55 -48.09
C LEU A 483 21.88 24.81 -48.91
N THR A 484 20.61 25.07 -49.21
CA THR A 484 20.21 26.30 -49.93
C THR A 484 20.43 27.55 -49.07
N ALA A 485 20.21 27.50 -47.76
CA ALA A 485 20.54 28.60 -46.85
C ALA A 485 22.06 28.87 -46.81
N VAL A 486 22.87 27.83 -46.71
CA VAL A 486 24.34 27.92 -46.76
C VAL A 486 24.82 28.48 -48.11
N GLN A 487 24.27 27.98 -49.20
CA GLN A 487 24.56 28.46 -50.55
C GLN A 487 24.21 29.95 -50.70
N THR A 488 23.04 30.35 -50.21
CA THR A 488 22.59 31.75 -50.24
C THR A 488 23.50 32.64 -49.40
N TYR A 489 23.93 32.17 -48.21
CA TYR A 489 24.87 32.88 -47.35
C TYR A 489 26.22 33.12 -48.04
N PHE A 490 26.81 32.10 -48.66
CA PHE A 490 28.08 32.25 -49.39
C PHE A 490 27.93 33.09 -50.67
N THR A 491 26.74 33.14 -51.26
CA THR A 491 26.45 33.99 -52.43
C THR A 491 26.34 35.46 -52.04
N ILE A 492 25.76 35.77 -50.88
CA ILE A 492 25.60 37.15 -50.37
C ILE A 492 26.90 37.66 -49.73
N PHE A 493 27.65 36.80 -49.06
CA PHE A 493 28.93 37.13 -48.41
C PHE A 493 30.09 36.34 -49.04
N PRO A 494 30.46 36.61 -50.30
CA PRO A 494 31.60 35.97 -50.92
C PRO A 494 32.87 36.34 -50.13
N ARG A 495 33.69 35.34 -49.80
CA ARG A 495 35.01 35.58 -49.21
C ARG A 495 35.81 36.46 -50.17
N LYS A 496 36.19 37.68 -49.71
CA LYS A 496 37.18 38.50 -50.41
C LYS A 496 38.48 37.72 -50.46
N THR A 497 38.80 37.16 -51.63
CA THR A 497 40.13 36.65 -51.98
C THR A 497 41.12 37.78 -52.15
#